data_AF-A0A7S0AD23-F1
#
_entry.id   AF-A0A7S0AD23-F1
#
_cell.length_a   1.000
_cell.length_b   1.000
_cell.length_c   1.000
_cell.angle_alpha   90.00
_cell.angle_beta   90.00
_cell.angle_gamma   90.00
#
_symmetry.space_group_name_H-M   'P 1'
#
loop_
_entity.id
_entity.type
_entity.pdbx_description
1 polymer ?
#
loop_
_entity_poly.entity_id
_entity_poly.type
_entity_poly.pdbx_seq_one_letter_code
_entity_poly.pdbx_strand_id
1 'polypeptide(L)'
;QLLGILRFEGRAADVGEAAVDLRRRALPACVHGRRDSVNGGMVWSSPVMLAPLSHVKGGICGNTNGLGEAVAHVKLVFSVDRDPESVIEAAEATTRSLKQRAEEACLLAHSGCRRCCCSTP
;
A
#
# COMPACT_ATOMS: atom_id res chain seq x y z
N GLN A 1 4.47 9.03 -3.48
CA GLN A 1 5.11 7.95 -4.26
C GLN A 1 4.09 6.82 -4.40
N LEU A 2 3.75 6.42 -5.63
CA LEU A 2 2.88 5.28 -5.87
C LEU A 2 3.64 4.00 -5.54
N LEU A 3 3.06 3.17 -4.68
CA LEU A 3 3.59 1.84 -4.34
C LEU A 3 3.20 0.89 -5.47
N GLY A 4 4.20 0.35 -6.17
CA GLY A 4 4.06 -0.45 -7.37
C GLY A 4 3.71 -1.92 -7.11
N ILE A 5 3.43 -2.64 -8.20
CA ILE A 5 3.13 -4.08 -8.19
C ILE A 5 4.40 -4.86 -7.79
N LEU A 6 4.25 -5.82 -6.87
CA LEU A 6 5.32 -6.75 -6.53
C LEU A 6 5.33 -7.88 -7.57
N ARG A 7 6.41 -7.96 -8.35
CA ARG A 7 6.59 -9.03 -9.35
C ARG A 7 7.38 -10.18 -8.75
N PHE A 8 6.83 -11.39 -8.85
CA PHE A 8 7.48 -12.62 -8.38
C PHE A 8 7.94 -13.45 -9.57
N GLU A 9 9.17 -13.95 -9.51
CA GLU A 9 9.73 -14.89 -10.49
C GLU A 9 9.94 -16.25 -9.81
N GLY A 10 9.10 -17.22 -10.15
CA GLY A 10 9.22 -18.61 -9.69
C GLY A 10 10.10 -19.43 -10.62
N ARG A 11 10.82 -20.43 -10.08
CA ARG A 11 11.55 -21.41 -10.88
C ARG A 11 10.58 -22.39 -11.55
N ALA A 12 9.99 -21.96 -12.67
CA ALA A 12 9.48 -22.74 -13.81
C ALA A 12 8.27 -22.03 -14.41
N ALA A 13 8.53 -21.21 -15.42
CA ALA A 13 7.67 -20.89 -16.57
C ALA A 13 6.31 -20.18 -16.38
N ASP A 14 5.83 -19.95 -15.15
CA ASP A 14 4.63 -19.13 -14.92
C ASP A 14 4.94 -17.84 -14.14
N VAL A 15 4.67 -16.70 -14.78
CA VAL A 15 4.72 -15.37 -14.17
C VAL A 15 3.33 -15.01 -13.71
N GLY A 16 3.14 -14.95 -12.39
CA GLY A 16 1.93 -14.42 -11.77
C GLY A 16 2.18 -13.04 -11.17
N GLU A 17 1.13 -12.22 -11.10
CA GLU A 17 1.19 -10.92 -10.44
C GLU A 17 0.36 -10.93 -9.16
N ALA A 18 0.91 -10.35 -8.09
CA ALA A 18 0.20 -10.13 -6.84
C ALA A 18 0.31 -8.66 -6.42
N ALA A 19 -0.80 -8.10 -5.95
CA ALA A 19 -0.85 -6.77 -5.37
C ALA A 19 -1.20 -6.88 -3.88
N VAL A 20 -0.44 -6.17 -3.04
CA VAL A 20 -0.74 -6.04 -1.62
C VAL A 20 -0.84 -4.56 -1.29
N ASP A 21 -1.99 -4.15 -0.74
CA ASP A 21 -2.17 -2.78 -0.25
C ASP A 21 -1.33 -2.59 1.02
N LEU A 22 -0.20 -1.91 0.89
CA LEU A 22 0.68 -1.67 2.02
C LEU A 22 0.02 -0.77 3.08
N ARG A 23 -0.78 0.22 2.67
CA ARG A 23 -1.39 1.17 3.60
C ARG A 23 -2.52 0.55 4.41
N ARG A 24 -3.39 -0.21 3.76
CA ARG A 24 -4.60 -0.76 4.39
C ARG A 24 -4.43 -2.19 4.91
N ARG A 25 -3.37 -2.89 4.49
CA ARG A 25 -3.21 -4.32 4.78
C ARG A 25 -1.86 -4.65 5.43
N ALA A 26 -0.74 -4.25 4.82
CA ALA A 26 0.57 -4.69 5.32
C ALA A 26 1.04 -3.89 6.55
N LEU A 27 1.09 -2.56 6.46
CA LEU A 27 1.56 -1.69 7.54
C LEU A 27 0.70 -1.80 8.82
N PRO A 28 -0.65 -1.85 8.74
CA PRO A 28 -1.48 -2.05 9.94
C PRO A 28 -1.24 -3.41 10.63
N ALA A 29 -0.68 -4.39 9.92
CA ALA A 29 -0.36 -5.69 10.49
C ALA A 29 1.02 -5.71 11.19
N CYS A 30 1.85 -4.68 11.02
CA CYS A 30 3.19 -4.56 11.60
C CYS A 30 3.14 -4.03 13.05
N VAL A 31 2.37 -4.64 13.94
CA VAL A 31 2.07 -4.05 15.28
C VAL A 31 3.17 -4.25 16.33
N HIS A 32 4.04 -5.26 16.18
CA HIS A 32 5.04 -5.58 17.20
C HIS A 32 6.46 -5.25 16.72
N GLY A 33 7.00 -4.15 17.25
CA GLY A 33 8.40 -3.77 17.03
C GLY A 33 9.34 -4.63 17.86
N ARG A 34 10.35 -5.23 17.22
CA ARG A 34 11.45 -5.94 17.86
C ARG A 34 12.73 -5.14 17.67
N ARG A 35 13.57 -5.09 18.71
CA ARG A 35 14.92 -4.55 18.58
C ARG A 35 15.77 -5.48 17.73
N ASP A 36 16.33 -4.96 16.65
CA ASP A 36 17.30 -5.66 15.80
C ASP A 36 18.59 -5.89 16.59
N SER A 37 19.01 -7.15 16.66
CA SER A 37 20.22 -7.56 17.36
C SER A 37 21.51 -7.08 16.67
N VAL A 38 21.45 -6.75 15.38
CA VAL A 38 22.62 -6.32 14.59
C VAL A 38 22.84 -4.82 14.70
N ASN A 39 21.79 -4.03 14.47
CA ASN A 39 21.92 -2.57 14.38
C ASN A 39 21.34 -1.82 15.59
N GLY A 40 20.70 -2.51 16.54
CA GLY A 40 20.06 -1.91 17.71
C GLY A 40 18.79 -1.09 17.41
N GLY A 41 18.43 -0.94 16.13
CA GLY A 41 17.22 -0.27 15.66
C GLY A 41 15.94 -1.06 15.94
N MET A 42 14.79 -0.42 15.77
CA MET A 42 13.48 -1.08 15.88
C MET A 42 13.04 -1.57 14.50
N VAL A 43 12.56 -2.82 14.44
CA VAL A 43 11.99 -3.42 13.23
C VAL A 43 10.60 -3.94 13.56
N TRP A 44 9.60 -3.51 12.79
CA TRP A 44 8.24 -4.02 12.88
C TRP A 44 7.98 -4.96 11.73
N SER A 45 7.37 -6.11 12.01
CA SER A 45 7.08 -7.13 11.00
C SER A 45 5.62 -7.54 11.03
N SER A 46 5.04 -7.81 9.85
CA SER A 46 3.72 -8.39 9.73
C SER A 46 3.75 -9.89 10.07
N PRO A 47 2.61 -10.50 10.44
CA PRO A 47 2.42 -11.94 10.30
C PRO A 47 2.63 -12.38 8.84
N VAL A 48 2.74 -13.69 8.61
CA VAL A 48 2.74 -14.25 7.25
C VAL A 48 1.42 -13.93 6.57
N MET A 49 1.50 -13.24 5.43
CA MET A 49 0.36 -12.87 4.61
C MET A 49 0.32 -13.72 3.35
N LEU A 50 -0.87 -14.17 2.96
CA LEU A 50 -1.10 -14.82 1.67
C LEU A 50 -1.54 -13.79 0.64
N ALA A 51 -0.82 -13.76 -0.49
CA ALA A 51 -1.16 -12.97 -1.65
C ALA A 51 -1.49 -13.91 -2.82
N PRO A 52 -2.71 -13.84 -3.39
CA PRO A 52 -3.06 -14.62 -4.56
C PRO A 52 -2.29 -14.08 -5.77
N LEU A 53 -1.73 -14.99 -6.56
CA LEU A 53 -1.17 -14.68 -7.87
C LEU A 53 -2.30 -14.76 -8.90
N SER A 54 -2.51 -13.65 -9.60
CA SER A 54 -3.38 -13.59 -10.76
C SER A 54 -2.61 -14.06 -11.98
N HIS A 55 -3.29 -14.82 -12.84
CA HIS A 55 -2.76 -15.19 -14.14
C HIS A 55 -2.48 -13.95 -15.01
N VAL A 56 -1.32 -13.93 -15.67
CA VAL A 56 -0.93 -12.91 -16.65
C VAL A 56 -1.10 -13.46 -18.06
N LYS A 57 -1.79 -12.72 -18.93
CA LYS A 57 -2.05 -13.13 -20.32
C LYS A 57 -0.74 -13.52 -21.03
N GLY A 58 -0.71 -14.75 -21.57
CA GLY A 58 0.45 -15.31 -22.27
C GLY A 58 1.30 -16.28 -21.45
N GLY A 59 0.93 -16.56 -20.19
CA GLY A 59 1.52 -17.63 -19.38
C GLY A 59 0.98 -19.04 -19.71
N ILE A 60 1.65 -20.08 -19.19
CA ILE A 60 1.28 -21.49 -19.42
C ILE A 60 -0.06 -21.80 -18.76
N CYS A 61 -0.33 -21.17 -17.63
CA CYS A 61 -1.59 -21.25 -16.90
C CYS A 61 -2.80 -20.56 -17.59
N GLY A 62 -2.64 -19.99 -18.79
CA GLY A 62 -3.67 -19.14 -19.42
C GLY A 62 -4.81 -19.85 -20.13
N ASN A 63 -4.68 -21.16 -20.37
CA ASN A 63 -5.70 -21.92 -21.09
C ASN A 63 -6.72 -22.61 -20.16
N THR A 64 -6.43 -22.72 -18.86
CA THR A 64 -7.27 -23.47 -17.90
C THR A 64 -7.96 -22.59 -16.86
N ASN A 65 -7.51 -21.35 -16.65
CA ASN A 65 -7.95 -20.51 -15.54
C ASN A 65 -8.62 -19.22 -16.03
N GLY A 66 -9.65 -18.77 -15.31
CA GLY A 66 -10.34 -17.53 -15.63
C GLY A 66 -9.48 -16.28 -15.37
N LEU A 67 -9.74 -15.19 -16.11
CA LEU A 67 -9.17 -13.88 -15.77
C LEU A 67 -9.59 -13.48 -14.35
N GLY A 68 -8.61 -13.25 -13.48
CA GLY A 68 -8.85 -12.91 -12.07
C GLY A 68 -8.95 -14.09 -11.11
N GLU A 69 -8.83 -15.33 -11.61
CA GLU A 69 -8.72 -16.52 -10.77
C GLU A 69 -7.30 -16.64 -10.19
N ALA A 70 -7.23 -17.02 -8.91
CA ALA A 70 -5.96 -17.22 -8.22
C ALA A 70 -5.33 -18.54 -8.67
N VAL A 71 -4.23 -18.47 -9.43
CA VAL A 71 -3.52 -19.67 -9.93
C VAL A 71 -2.52 -20.23 -8.92
N ALA A 72 -2.11 -19.41 -7.95
CA ALA A 72 -1.22 -19.78 -6.87
C ALA A 72 -1.34 -18.79 -5.71
N HIS A 73 -0.77 -19.14 -4.55
CA HIS A 73 -0.66 -18.25 -3.39
C HIS A 73 0.80 -18.12 -2.98
N VAL A 74 1.24 -16.89 -2.71
CA VAL A 74 2.58 -16.60 -2.18
C VAL A 74 2.47 -16.18 -0.72
N LYS A 75 3.38 -16.69 0.11
CA LYS A 75 3.56 -16.28 1.50
C LYS A 75 4.54 -15.11 1.57
N LEU A 76 4.12 -14.02 2.18
CA LEU A 76 4.89 -12.79 2.30
C LEU A 76 4.98 -12.36 3.76
N VAL A 77 6.11 -11.77 4.15
CA VAL A 77 6.28 -11.05 5.42
C VAL A 77 6.82 -9.68 5.08
N PHE A 78 6.14 -8.65 5.57
CA PHE A 78 6.59 -7.27 5.41
C PHE A 78 7.33 -6.85 6.67
N SER A 79 8.42 -6.11 6.51
CA SER A 79 9.15 -5.54 7.64
C SER A 79 9.53 -4.10 7.33
N VAL A 80 9.46 -3.25 8.34
CA VAL A 80 9.81 -1.83 8.26
C VAL A 80 10.71 -1.44 9.43
N ASP A 81 11.63 -0.51 9.18
CA ASP A 81 12.56 0.07 10.16
C ASP A 81 12.05 1.37 10.78
N ARG A 82 10.81 1.74 10.44
CA ARG A 82 10.09 2.90 10.98
C ARG A 82 8.76 2.45 11.55
N ASP A 83 8.28 3.23 12.53
CA ASP A 83 6.95 3.05 13.08
C ASP A 83 5.90 3.04 11.94
N PRO A 84 5.14 1.95 11.75
CA PRO A 84 4.19 1.84 10.65
C PRO A 84 3.13 2.95 10.67
N GLU A 85 2.74 3.47 11.85
CA GLU A 85 1.78 4.58 11.94
C GLU A 85 2.36 5.84 11.30
N SER A 86 3.62 6.17 11.58
CA SER A 86 4.30 7.31 10.98
C SER A 86 4.42 7.20 9.46
N VAL A 87 4.58 5.98 8.93
CA VAL A 87 4.64 5.72 7.48
C VAL A 87 3.26 5.93 6.83
N ILE A 88 2.20 5.48 7.51
CA ILE A 88 0.82 5.67 7.05
C ILE A 88 0.48 7.17 7.02
N GLU A 89 0.76 7.90 8.10
CA GLU A 89 0.53 9.35 8.19
C GLU A 89 1.26 10.12 7.08
N ALA A 90 2.55 9.82 6.87
CA ALA A 90 3.32 10.45 5.80
C ALA A 90 2.74 10.13 4.40
N ALA A 91 2.26 8.90 4.20
CA ALA A 91 1.63 8.49 2.96
C ALA A 91 0.29 9.21 2.74
N GLU A 92 -0.50 9.41 3.78
CA GLU A 92 -1.76 10.18 3.74
C GLU A 92 -1.49 11.65 3.44
N ALA A 93 -0.54 12.27 4.13
CA ALA A 93 -0.13 13.65 3.85
C ALA A 93 0.26 13.85 2.38
N THR A 94 0.91 12.86 1.77
CA THR A 94 1.35 12.89 0.37
C THR A 94 0.22 12.60 -0.63
N THR A 95 -0.81 11.86 -0.22
CA THR A 95 -1.90 11.42 -1.11
C THR A 95 -3.20 12.20 -0.94
N ARG A 96 -3.21 13.23 -0.08
CA ARG A 96 -4.29 14.22 -0.03
C ARG A 96 -4.59 14.71 -1.45
N SER A 97 -5.84 14.53 -1.86
CA SER A 97 -6.30 14.97 -3.17
C SER A 97 -6.17 16.48 -3.29
N LEU A 98 -6.01 17.00 -4.52
CA LEU A 98 -6.04 18.46 -4.76
C LEU A 98 -7.32 19.10 -4.20
N LYS A 99 -8.43 18.35 -4.22
CA LYS A 99 -9.71 18.75 -3.61
C LYS A 99 -9.59 18.92 -2.08
N GLN A 100 -9.04 17.94 -1.36
CA GLN A 100 -8.83 18.04 0.09
C GLN A 100 -7.85 19.16 0.45
N ARG A 101 -6.78 19.34 -0.33
CA ARG A 101 -5.85 20.45 -0.14
C ARG A 101 -6.50 21.81 -0.37
N ALA A 102 -7.38 21.90 -1.37
CA ALA A 102 -8.15 23.11 -1.65
C ALA A 102 -9.20 23.39 -0.55
N GLU A 103 -9.90 22.36 -0.05
CA GLU A 103 -10.86 22.48 1.05
C GLU A 103 -10.18 22.93 2.35
N GLU A 104 -9.03 22.34 2.70
CA GLU A 104 -8.26 22.71 3.89
C GLU A 104 -7.67 24.13 3.78
N ALA A 105 -7.12 24.49 2.62
CA ALA A 105 -6.66 25.86 2.35
C ALA A 105 -7.83 26.87 2.40
N CYS A 106 -9.01 26.47 1.93
CA CYS A 106 -10.22 27.27 2.00
C CYS A 106 -10.66 27.47 3.46
N LEU A 107 -10.66 26.42 4.29
CA LEU A 107 -11.00 26.50 5.71
C LEU A 107 -10.02 27.39 6.49
N LEU A 108 -8.72 27.27 6.19
CA LEU A 108 -7.69 28.14 6.77
C LEU A 108 -7.87 29.61 6.33
N ALA A 109 -8.20 29.86 5.06
CA ALA A 109 -8.48 31.19 4.54
C ALA A 109 -9.77 31.81 5.14
N HIS A 110 -10.78 31.00 5.45
CA HIS A 110 -12.02 31.46 6.09
C HIS A 110 -11.81 31.95 7.52
N SER A 111 -10.83 31.41 8.25
CA SER A 111 -10.51 31.87 9.61
C SER A 111 -9.99 33.31 9.67
N GLY A 112 -9.57 33.88 8.52
CA GLY A 112 -9.14 35.28 8.37
C GLY A 112 -10.03 36.15 7.46
N CYS A 113 -11.05 35.59 6.81
CA CYS A 113 -11.83 36.27 5.76
C CYS A 113 -13.29 36.47 6.19
N ARG A 114 -13.69 37.69 6.60
CA ARG A 114 -15.10 38.03 6.93
C ARG A 114 -16.04 38.06 5.71
N ARG A 115 -15.56 37.75 4.49
CA ARG A 115 -16.31 38.00 3.25
C ARG A 115 -15.89 37.13 2.05
N CYS A 116 -15.54 35.87 2.28
CA CYS A 116 -15.23 34.98 1.18
C CYS A 116 -16.52 34.38 0.59
N CYS A 117 -16.95 34.95 -0.54
CA CYS A 117 -18.06 34.49 -1.36
C CYS A 117 -17.64 33.20 -2.10
N CYS A 118 -18.25 32.07 -1.74
CA CYS A 118 -18.30 30.90 -2.61
C CYS A 118 -19.75 30.71 -3.06
N SER A 119 -20.19 31.50 -4.03
CA SER A 119 -21.36 31.15 -4.85
C SER A 119 -20.96 29.98 -5.74
N THR A 120 -21.46 28.79 -5.41
CA THR A 120 -21.46 27.64 -6.32
C THR A 120 -22.59 27.84 -7.35
N PRO A 121 -22.39 27.52 -8.65
CA PRO A 121 -23.50 27.46 -9.60
C PRO A 121 -24.43 26.28 -9.29
#